data_AF-A0ABD2ITY8-F1
#
_entry.id   AF-A0ABD2ITY8-F1
#
_cell.length_a   1.000
_cell.length_b   1.000
_cell.length_c   1.000
_cell.angle_alpha   90.00
_cell.angle_beta   90.00
_cell.angle_gamma   90.00
#
_symmetry.space_group_name_H-M   'P 1'
#
loop_
_entity.id
_entity.type
_entity.pdbx_description
1 polymer ?
#
loop_
_entity_poly.entity_id
_entity_poly.type
_entity_poly.pdbx_seq_one_letter_code
_entity_poly.pdbx_strand_id
1 'polypeptide(L)'
;MGNIFGSVAAEEDNFEQRTRQFFAFVNEGNIGQLRALVDSLDADELSILQRMNQPDVQNPRPAFINAMLHGHTETAVFLLEKGADPQQTMLGQLNGLDMNVKPLWAAVVFANLELCRALIVHGANVESGTDSGESALLCACFNGNSDIATLLVQNGADVNLADTDGITPLIAASFSGQVDIARLLLSHGAIVDQTDFSGTRFALIGAAIEARLEVCRLLVDEWAADVNQEAVDGTTALIRASDEGHVDVVNFLIERGANLHHTDIDGYNSLMCAVRNGKTEMARHLVAIGARTDQIGTDGKRARDLAEESEIAEMIDIFRAAAEQRENVDGQQNEHQQQRM
;
A
#
# COMPACT_ATOMS: atom_id res chain seq x y z
N MET A 1 30.59 -60.09 -22.20
CA MET A 1 30.67 -58.97 -21.24
C MET A 1 31.15 -57.70 -21.96
N GLY A 2 30.52 -57.33 -23.07
CA GLY A 2 30.83 -56.11 -23.82
C GLY A 2 29.56 -55.30 -24.02
N ASN A 3 29.69 -53.97 -24.01
CA ASN A 3 28.67 -52.95 -24.31
C ASN A 3 27.69 -52.48 -23.23
N ILE A 4 27.79 -52.88 -21.96
CA ILE A 4 26.93 -52.27 -20.92
C ILE A 4 27.46 -50.88 -20.51
N PHE A 5 28.77 -50.72 -20.37
CA PHE A 5 29.37 -49.44 -19.95
C PHE A 5 29.35 -48.33 -21.02
N GLY A 6 29.22 -48.70 -22.31
CA GLY A 6 29.21 -47.74 -23.41
C GLY A 6 27.84 -47.12 -23.69
N SER A 7 26.73 -47.81 -23.38
CA SER A 7 25.39 -47.24 -23.55
C SER A 7 24.99 -46.33 -22.39
N VAL A 8 25.40 -46.68 -21.16
CA VAL A 8 25.11 -45.88 -19.95
C VAL A 8 25.75 -44.49 -20.04
N ALA A 9 26.99 -44.38 -20.50
CA ALA A 9 27.66 -43.07 -20.66
C ALA A 9 27.03 -42.21 -21.78
N ALA A 10 26.54 -42.83 -22.87
CA ALA A 10 25.87 -42.11 -23.96
C ALA A 10 24.45 -41.66 -23.58
N GLU A 11 23.76 -42.42 -22.73
CA GLU A 11 22.48 -42.05 -22.13
C GLU A 11 22.64 -40.90 -21.14
N GLU A 12 23.69 -40.91 -20.31
CA GLU A 12 24.04 -39.81 -19.39
C GLU A 12 24.41 -38.49 -20.12
N ASP A 13 25.16 -38.55 -21.22
CA ASP A 13 25.53 -37.37 -22.02
C ASP A 13 24.31 -36.72 -22.72
N ASN A 14 23.40 -37.54 -23.27
CA ASN A 14 22.16 -37.06 -23.90
C ASN A 14 21.24 -36.41 -22.87
N PHE A 15 21.17 -36.99 -21.68
CA PHE A 15 20.41 -36.47 -20.55
C PHE A 15 20.88 -35.08 -20.09
N GLU A 16 22.19 -34.90 -19.92
CA GLU A 16 22.74 -33.61 -19.51
C GLU A 16 22.51 -32.54 -20.58
N GLN A 17 22.64 -32.91 -21.87
CA GLN A 17 22.36 -32.02 -22.98
C GLN A 17 20.89 -31.55 -22.99
N ARG A 18 19.94 -32.46 -22.80
CA ARG A 18 18.51 -32.13 -22.71
C ARG A 18 18.20 -31.21 -21.53
N THR A 19 18.82 -31.46 -20.38
CA THR A 19 18.69 -30.59 -19.20
C THR A 19 19.19 -29.17 -19.49
N ARG A 20 20.35 -29.01 -20.14
CA ARG A 20 20.86 -27.68 -20.54
C ARG A 20 19.95 -26.98 -21.53
N GLN A 21 19.41 -27.71 -22.51
CA GLN A 21 18.45 -27.17 -23.48
C GLN A 21 17.16 -26.69 -22.79
N PHE A 22 16.63 -27.47 -21.87
CA PHE A 22 15.44 -27.11 -21.08
C PHE A 22 15.63 -25.77 -20.37
N PHE A 23 16.72 -25.62 -19.59
CA PHE A 23 17.00 -24.36 -18.89
C PHE A 23 17.30 -23.19 -19.85
N ALA A 24 17.93 -23.44 -21.01
CA ALA A 24 18.12 -22.40 -22.02
C ALA A 24 16.78 -21.88 -22.55
N PHE A 25 15.87 -22.78 -22.95
CA PHE A 25 14.54 -22.41 -23.44
C PHE A 25 13.71 -21.69 -22.37
N VAL A 26 13.82 -22.10 -21.10
CA VAL A 26 13.16 -21.42 -19.99
C VAL A 26 13.69 -20.00 -19.82
N ASN A 27 15.01 -19.81 -19.80
CA ASN A 27 15.63 -18.49 -19.62
C ASN A 27 15.40 -17.56 -20.81
N GLU A 28 15.32 -18.12 -22.03
CA GLU A 28 15.02 -17.39 -23.26
C GLU A 28 13.52 -17.13 -23.46
N GLY A 29 12.64 -17.79 -22.68
CA GLY A 29 11.19 -17.69 -22.85
C GLY A 29 10.66 -18.40 -24.10
N ASN A 30 11.41 -19.36 -24.67
CA ASN A 30 11.04 -20.05 -25.90
C ASN A 30 10.04 -21.18 -25.63
N ILE A 31 8.79 -20.81 -25.37
CA ILE A 31 7.73 -21.75 -25.01
C ILE A 31 7.46 -22.82 -26.07
N GLY A 32 7.62 -22.50 -27.36
CA GLY A 32 7.42 -23.45 -28.45
C GLY A 32 8.46 -24.58 -28.43
N GLN A 33 9.74 -24.22 -28.28
CA GLN A 33 10.82 -25.20 -28.16
C GLN A 33 10.76 -25.95 -26.83
N LEU A 34 10.36 -25.28 -25.75
CA LEU A 34 10.17 -25.90 -24.45
C LEU A 34 9.08 -26.98 -24.50
N ARG A 35 7.90 -26.67 -25.07
CA ARG A 35 6.81 -27.64 -25.25
C ARG A 35 7.25 -28.84 -26.09
N ALA A 36 7.89 -28.58 -27.24
CA ALA A 36 8.37 -29.65 -28.11
C ALA A 36 9.41 -30.55 -27.41
N LEU A 37 10.31 -29.97 -26.61
CA LEU A 37 11.27 -30.73 -25.82
C LEU A 37 10.54 -31.60 -24.78
N VAL A 38 9.62 -31.02 -24.01
CA VAL A 38 8.85 -31.73 -22.97
C VAL A 38 7.99 -32.85 -23.55
N ASP A 39 7.36 -32.64 -24.71
CA ASP A 39 6.54 -33.65 -25.38
C ASP A 39 7.39 -34.80 -25.97
N SER A 40 8.70 -34.59 -26.14
CA SER A 40 9.65 -35.61 -26.61
C SER A 40 10.28 -36.45 -25.50
N LEU A 41 9.99 -36.13 -24.22
CA LEU A 41 10.50 -36.86 -23.07
C LEU A 41 9.74 -38.17 -22.86
N ASP A 42 10.46 -39.24 -22.53
CA ASP A 42 9.85 -40.50 -22.14
C ASP A 42 9.42 -40.55 -20.65
N ALA A 43 8.86 -41.68 -20.22
CA ALA A 43 8.34 -41.85 -18.85
C ALA A 43 9.42 -41.76 -17.78
N ASP A 44 10.64 -42.19 -18.08
CA ASP A 44 11.77 -42.14 -17.15
C ASP A 44 12.29 -40.69 -17.05
N GLU A 45 12.26 -39.96 -18.17
CA GLU A 45 12.62 -38.53 -18.26
C GLU A 45 11.60 -37.56 -17.64
N LEU A 46 10.32 -37.95 -17.55
CA LEU A 46 9.29 -37.15 -16.87
C LEU A 46 9.58 -36.97 -15.37
N SER A 47 10.23 -37.96 -14.74
CA SER A 47 10.69 -37.85 -13.35
C SER A 47 11.78 -36.79 -13.19
N ILE A 48 12.58 -36.56 -14.24
CA ILE A 48 13.60 -35.50 -14.26
C ILE A 48 12.94 -34.14 -14.44
N LEU A 49 11.90 -34.02 -15.26
CA LEU A 49 11.17 -32.75 -15.38
C LEU A 49 10.63 -32.27 -14.03
N GLN A 50 10.13 -33.21 -13.22
CA GLN A 50 9.75 -32.92 -11.84
C GLN A 50 10.94 -32.46 -10.99
N ARG A 51 12.13 -33.08 -11.15
CA ARG A 51 13.37 -32.64 -10.48
C ARG A 51 13.87 -31.28 -10.94
N MET A 52 13.74 -30.93 -12.22
CA MET A 52 14.14 -29.62 -12.77
C MET A 52 13.23 -28.48 -12.27
N ASN A 53 12.02 -28.82 -11.84
CA ASN A 53 11.07 -27.94 -11.18
C ASN A 53 11.23 -27.89 -9.65
N GLN A 54 12.19 -28.64 -9.07
CA GLN A 54 12.53 -28.61 -7.65
C GLN A 54 13.90 -27.96 -7.42
N PRO A 55 14.10 -27.31 -6.25
CA PRO A 55 15.41 -26.78 -5.88
C PRO A 55 16.40 -27.92 -5.59
N ASP A 56 17.62 -27.81 -6.11
CA ASP A 56 18.74 -28.73 -5.82
C ASP A 56 19.92 -27.94 -5.22
N VAL A 57 20.79 -28.61 -4.47
CA VAL A 57 22.04 -28.08 -3.90
C VAL A 57 22.92 -27.45 -4.99
N GLN A 58 22.89 -27.99 -6.21
CA GLN A 58 23.60 -27.44 -7.36
C GLN A 58 22.79 -26.45 -8.21
N ASN A 59 21.46 -26.46 -8.09
CA ASN A 59 20.58 -25.52 -8.79
C ASN A 59 19.55 -24.89 -7.82
N PRO A 60 19.93 -23.79 -7.14
CA PRO A 60 19.06 -23.15 -6.16
C PRO A 60 17.87 -22.41 -6.79
N ARG A 61 17.82 -22.28 -8.13
CA ARG A 61 16.75 -21.60 -8.86
C ARG A 61 16.03 -22.56 -9.80
N PRO A 62 14.89 -23.14 -9.35
CA PRO A 62 14.05 -23.97 -10.20
C PRO A 62 13.65 -23.25 -11.49
N ALA A 63 13.41 -24.00 -12.56
CA ALA A 63 13.04 -23.44 -13.87
C ALA A 63 11.84 -22.47 -13.80
N PHE A 64 10.86 -22.81 -12.95
CA PHE A 64 9.69 -21.96 -12.70
C PHE A 64 10.09 -20.56 -12.20
N ILE A 65 11.02 -20.49 -11.24
CA ILE A 65 11.50 -19.22 -10.70
C ILE A 65 12.28 -18.43 -11.74
N ASN A 66 13.09 -19.08 -12.57
CA ASN A 66 13.78 -18.40 -13.67
C ASN A 66 12.79 -17.81 -14.68
N ALA A 67 11.74 -18.54 -15.06
CA ALA A 67 10.71 -18.03 -15.95
C ALA A 67 10.06 -16.76 -15.37
N MET A 68 9.73 -16.77 -14.06
CA MET A 68 9.17 -15.60 -13.38
C MET A 68 10.13 -14.41 -13.34
N LEU A 69 11.40 -14.62 -12.95
CA LEU A 69 12.41 -13.57 -12.84
C LEU A 69 12.71 -12.88 -14.18
N HIS A 70 12.56 -13.59 -15.30
CA HIS A 70 12.74 -13.03 -16.65
C HIS A 70 11.43 -12.50 -17.25
N GLY A 71 10.30 -12.58 -16.54
CA GLY A 71 9.00 -12.09 -17.01
C GLY A 71 8.32 -12.99 -18.05
N HIS A 72 8.74 -14.24 -18.18
CA HIS A 72 8.21 -15.19 -19.17
C HIS A 72 6.92 -15.85 -18.66
N THR A 73 5.82 -15.11 -18.66
CA THR A 73 4.51 -15.56 -18.13
C THR A 73 4.07 -16.91 -18.69
N GLU A 74 4.02 -17.07 -20.02
CA GLU A 74 3.56 -18.32 -20.64
C GLU A 74 4.43 -19.52 -20.25
N THR A 75 5.74 -19.30 -20.13
CA THR A 75 6.70 -20.31 -19.66
C THR A 75 6.45 -20.67 -18.21
N ALA A 76 6.24 -19.68 -17.35
CA ALA A 76 5.94 -19.91 -15.93
C ALA A 76 4.62 -20.68 -15.74
N VAL A 77 3.57 -20.31 -16.48
CA VAL A 77 2.27 -21.01 -16.49
C VAL A 77 2.44 -22.45 -16.95
N PHE A 78 3.17 -22.68 -18.05
CA PHE A 78 3.44 -24.03 -18.53
C PHE A 78 4.20 -24.88 -17.50
N LEU A 79 5.14 -24.29 -16.77
CA LEU A 79 5.87 -25.03 -15.73
C LEU A 79 4.96 -25.38 -14.54
N LEU A 80 3.99 -24.52 -14.18
CA LEU A 80 2.94 -24.85 -13.20
C LEU A 80 2.06 -26.02 -13.67
N GLU A 81 1.65 -26.02 -14.94
CA GLU A 81 0.89 -27.14 -15.55
C GLU A 81 1.67 -28.47 -15.47
N LYS A 82 3.01 -28.40 -15.48
CA LYS A 82 3.90 -29.55 -15.34
C LYS A 82 4.31 -29.83 -13.89
N GLY A 83 3.64 -29.24 -12.91
CA GLY A 83 3.80 -29.57 -11.49
C GLY A 83 4.91 -28.80 -10.78
N ALA A 84 5.30 -27.62 -11.27
CA ALA A 84 6.09 -26.69 -10.47
C ALA A 84 5.34 -26.30 -9.19
N ASP A 85 6.05 -26.23 -8.07
CA ASP A 85 5.46 -25.84 -6.78
C ASP A 85 5.13 -24.34 -6.78
N PRO A 86 3.84 -23.95 -6.72
CA PRO A 86 3.44 -22.54 -6.69
C PRO A 86 3.82 -21.83 -5.38
N GLN A 87 4.24 -22.57 -4.35
CA GLN A 87 4.64 -22.06 -3.03
C GLN A 87 6.15 -21.90 -2.89
N GLN A 88 6.91 -22.33 -3.91
CA GLN A 88 8.36 -22.35 -3.91
C GLN A 88 8.91 -20.96 -3.63
N THR A 89 9.59 -20.79 -2.49
CA THR A 89 10.23 -19.52 -2.14
C THR A 89 11.28 -19.17 -3.18
N MET A 90 11.23 -17.94 -3.69
CA MET A 90 12.29 -17.41 -4.54
C MET A 90 13.37 -16.84 -3.63
N LEU A 91 14.43 -17.63 -3.43
CA LEU A 91 15.65 -17.18 -2.76
C LEU A 91 16.44 -16.33 -3.76
N GLY A 92 16.33 -15.01 -3.65
CA GLY A 92 17.02 -14.12 -4.56
C GLY A 92 17.11 -12.69 -4.06
N GLN A 93 18.23 -12.05 -4.39
CA GLN A 93 18.39 -10.60 -4.31
C GLN A 93 17.47 -9.95 -5.35
N LEU A 94 16.25 -9.59 -4.97
CA LEU A 94 15.48 -8.61 -5.72
C LEU A 94 16.00 -7.23 -5.31
N ASN A 95 16.60 -6.51 -6.26
CA ASN A 95 17.19 -5.17 -6.01
C ASN A 95 18.22 -5.12 -4.87
N GLY A 96 18.93 -6.22 -4.59
CA GLY A 96 19.97 -6.27 -3.55
C GLY A 96 19.47 -6.55 -2.13
N LEU A 97 18.19 -6.87 -1.94
CA LEU A 97 17.64 -7.29 -0.66
C LEU A 97 17.39 -8.81 -0.66
N ASP A 98 17.92 -9.50 0.34
CA ASP A 98 17.59 -10.90 0.61
C ASP A 98 16.16 -10.96 1.15
N MET A 99 15.20 -11.22 0.26
CA MET A 99 13.79 -11.38 0.64
C MET A 99 13.30 -12.77 0.25
N ASN A 100 12.74 -13.51 1.22
CA ASN A 100 11.95 -14.68 0.90
C ASN A 100 10.62 -14.21 0.34
N VAL A 101 10.49 -14.27 -0.98
CA VAL A 101 9.23 -13.91 -1.66
C VAL A 101 8.54 -15.15 -2.18
N LYS A 102 7.21 -15.13 -2.06
CA LYS A 102 6.34 -16.16 -2.61
C LYS A 102 5.97 -15.82 -4.06
N PRO A 103 5.82 -16.82 -4.95
CA PRO A 103 5.51 -16.60 -6.36
C PRO A 103 4.29 -15.70 -6.59
N LEU A 104 3.22 -15.89 -5.82
CA LEU A 104 2.00 -15.11 -5.97
C LEU A 104 2.24 -13.63 -5.63
N TRP A 105 2.89 -13.33 -4.51
CA TRP A 105 3.25 -11.96 -4.15
C TRP A 105 4.09 -11.27 -5.24
N ALA A 106 5.09 -11.95 -5.80
CA ALA A 106 5.89 -11.35 -6.88
C ALA A 106 5.07 -11.12 -8.16
N ALA A 107 4.17 -12.04 -8.50
CA ALA A 107 3.25 -11.84 -9.62
C ALA A 107 2.36 -10.59 -9.41
N VAL A 108 1.96 -10.29 -8.17
CA VAL A 108 1.26 -9.05 -7.82
C VAL A 108 2.14 -7.82 -8.02
N VAL A 109 3.39 -7.84 -7.55
CA VAL A 109 4.34 -6.73 -7.74
C VAL A 109 4.53 -6.38 -9.21
N PHE A 110 4.60 -7.39 -10.07
CA PHE A 110 4.72 -7.21 -11.51
C PHE A 110 3.39 -6.94 -12.22
N ALA A 111 2.29 -6.76 -11.47
CA ALA A 111 0.93 -6.58 -12.00
C ALA A 111 0.50 -7.67 -13.01
N ASN A 112 1.01 -8.90 -12.84
CA ASN A 112 0.80 -10.00 -13.77
C ASN A 112 -0.44 -10.80 -13.38
N LEU A 113 -1.61 -10.32 -13.81
CA LEU A 113 -2.91 -10.92 -13.52
C LEU A 113 -3.04 -12.37 -14.03
N GLU A 114 -2.48 -12.68 -15.20
CA GLU A 114 -2.50 -14.03 -15.77
C GLU A 114 -1.73 -15.02 -14.89
N LEU A 115 -0.52 -14.66 -14.49
CA LEU A 115 0.29 -15.48 -13.60
C LEU A 115 -0.34 -15.62 -12.21
N CYS A 116 -0.96 -14.55 -11.68
CA CYS A 116 -1.70 -14.63 -10.42
C CYS A 116 -2.84 -15.67 -10.50
N ARG A 117 -3.63 -15.67 -11.59
CA ARG A 117 -4.70 -16.67 -11.78
C ARG A 117 -4.13 -18.08 -11.85
N ALA A 118 -3.09 -18.29 -12.66
CA ALA A 118 -2.47 -19.61 -12.80
C ALA A 118 -1.95 -20.12 -11.46
N LEU A 119 -1.22 -19.29 -10.71
CA LEU A 119 -0.71 -19.62 -9.38
C LEU A 119 -1.82 -20.05 -8.42
N ILE A 120 -2.91 -19.29 -8.34
CA ILE A 120 -4.04 -19.61 -7.46
C ILE A 120 -4.71 -20.93 -7.89
N VAL A 121 -4.97 -21.13 -9.19
CA VAL A 121 -5.54 -22.38 -9.73
C VAL A 121 -4.67 -23.59 -9.40
N HIS A 122 -3.35 -23.42 -9.41
CA HIS A 122 -2.38 -24.47 -9.08
C HIS A 122 -2.12 -24.62 -7.57
N GLY A 123 -2.81 -23.87 -6.71
CA GLY A 123 -2.77 -24.05 -5.25
C GLY A 123 -1.81 -23.13 -4.50
N ALA A 124 -1.42 -21.98 -5.08
CA ALA A 124 -0.74 -20.93 -4.33
C ALA A 124 -1.60 -20.49 -3.12
N ASN A 125 -0.97 -20.29 -1.98
CA ASN A 125 -1.64 -19.71 -0.82
C ASN A 125 -1.95 -18.24 -1.11
N VAL A 126 -3.22 -17.86 -1.08
CA VAL A 126 -3.67 -16.47 -1.27
C VAL A 126 -3.15 -15.52 -0.20
N GLU A 127 -2.86 -16.03 1.00
CA GLU A 127 -2.22 -15.29 2.09
C GLU A 127 -0.69 -15.27 2.01
N SER A 128 -0.13 -15.76 0.91
CA SER A 128 1.31 -15.69 0.71
C SER A 128 1.80 -14.24 0.64
N GLY A 129 2.97 -14.01 1.21
CA GLY A 129 3.53 -12.68 1.39
C GLY A 129 5.03 -12.71 1.59
N THR A 130 5.55 -11.61 2.13
CA THR A 130 6.96 -11.43 2.49
C THR A 130 7.22 -11.80 3.95
N ASP A 131 8.49 -11.83 4.34
CA ASP A 131 8.90 -12.03 5.75
C ASP A 131 8.48 -10.86 6.67
N SER A 132 8.15 -9.68 6.12
CA SER A 132 7.57 -8.55 6.87
C SER A 132 6.05 -8.64 7.02
N GLY A 133 5.45 -9.78 6.67
CA GLY A 133 4.01 -9.99 6.75
C GLY A 133 3.21 -9.27 5.67
N GLU A 134 3.86 -8.66 4.66
CA GLU A 134 3.15 -8.01 3.56
C GLU A 134 2.48 -9.08 2.68
N SER A 135 1.15 -9.19 2.75
CA SER A 135 0.38 -10.14 1.94
C SER A 135 0.28 -9.71 0.48
N ALA A 136 -0.02 -10.65 -0.41
CA ALA A 136 -0.30 -10.36 -1.82
C ALA A 136 -1.45 -9.34 -1.98
N LEU A 137 -2.47 -9.40 -1.11
CA LEU A 137 -3.59 -8.46 -1.13
C LEU A 137 -3.15 -7.05 -0.73
N LEU A 138 -2.37 -6.92 0.35
CA LEU A 138 -1.84 -5.63 0.80
C LEU A 138 -1.03 -4.95 -0.32
N CYS A 139 -0.14 -5.71 -0.96
CA CYS A 139 0.65 -5.22 -2.10
C CYS A 139 -0.24 -4.76 -3.27
N ALA A 140 -1.27 -5.53 -3.62
CA ALA A 140 -2.23 -5.16 -4.67
C ALA A 140 -2.98 -3.87 -4.33
N CYS A 141 -3.37 -3.70 -3.06
CA CYS A 141 -4.04 -2.51 -2.55
C CYS A 141 -3.15 -1.27 -2.59
N PHE A 142 -1.88 -1.40 -2.21
CA PHE A 142 -0.93 -0.30 -2.28
C PHE A 142 -0.65 0.13 -3.73
N ASN A 143 -0.46 -0.83 -4.63
CA ASN A 143 -0.12 -0.58 -6.03
C ASN A 143 -1.31 -0.20 -6.93
N GLY A 144 -2.55 -0.36 -6.45
CA GLY A 144 -3.75 -0.06 -7.25
C GLY A 144 -4.12 -1.12 -8.28
N ASN A 145 -3.72 -2.38 -8.05
CA ASN A 145 -3.99 -3.48 -8.97
C ASN A 145 -5.42 -4.03 -8.74
N SER A 146 -6.45 -3.28 -9.13
CA SER A 146 -7.87 -3.58 -8.83
C SER A 146 -8.31 -4.98 -9.26
N ASP A 147 -7.90 -5.43 -10.45
CA ASP A 147 -8.25 -6.77 -10.95
C ASP A 147 -7.59 -7.88 -10.13
N ILE A 148 -6.36 -7.66 -9.67
CA ILE A 148 -5.63 -8.61 -8.83
C ILE A 148 -6.20 -8.60 -7.41
N ALA A 149 -6.49 -7.43 -6.84
CA ALA A 149 -7.15 -7.33 -5.54
C ALA A 149 -8.51 -8.06 -5.56
N THR A 150 -9.31 -7.84 -6.61
CA THR A 150 -10.59 -8.57 -6.82
C THR A 150 -10.37 -10.07 -6.89
N LEU A 151 -9.38 -10.53 -7.68
CA LEU A 151 -9.04 -11.94 -7.78
C LEU A 151 -8.68 -12.55 -6.42
N LEU A 152 -7.84 -11.88 -5.63
CA LEU A 152 -7.38 -12.35 -4.32
C LEU A 152 -8.54 -12.44 -3.32
N VAL A 153 -9.35 -11.38 -3.21
CA VAL A 153 -10.52 -11.35 -2.31
C VAL A 153 -11.52 -12.45 -2.69
N GLN A 154 -11.79 -12.65 -3.98
CA GLN A 154 -12.69 -13.72 -4.44
C GLN A 154 -12.17 -15.14 -4.15
N ASN A 155 -10.86 -15.30 -3.97
CA ASN A 155 -10.23 -16.57 -3.60
C ASN A 155 -9.93 -16.68 -2.09
N GLY A 156 -10.54 -15.80 -1.28
CA GLY A 156 -10.55 -15.93 0.17
C GLY A 156 -9.40 -15.24 0.90
N ALA A 157 -8.72 -14.28 0.26
CA ALA A 157 -7.76 -13.43 0.97
C ALA A 157 -8.45 -12.64 2.09
N ASP A 158 -7.87 -12.64 3.28
CA ASP A 158 -8.36 -11.90 4.45
C ASP A 158 -8.15 -10.39 4.26
N VAL A 159 -9.25 -9.67 4.11
CA VAL A 159 -9.27 -8.22 3.92
C VAL A 159 -8.79 -7.42 5.13
N ASN A 160 -8.61 -8.07 6.28
CA ASN A 160 -8.09 -7.48 7.52
C ASN A 160 -6.70 -8.01 7.89
N LEU A 161 -6.07 -8.88 7.08
CA LEU A 161 -4.72 -9.36 7.35
C LEU A 161 -3.72 -8.22 7.25
N ALA A 162 -3.21 -7.79 8.40
CA ALA A 162 -2.23 -6.73 8.51
C ALA A 162 -0.79 -7.26 8.42
N ASP A 163 0.12 -6.39 7.97
CA ASP A 163 1.57 -6.66 8.04
C ASP A 163 2.13 -6.52 9.47
N THR A 164 3.46 -6.61 9.62
CA THR A 164 4.12 -6.52 10.94
C THR A 164 3.99 -5.16 11.62
N ASP A 165 3.64 -4.09 10.89
CA ASP A 165 3.40 -2.76 11.45
C ASP A 165 1.90 -2.52 11.75
N GLY A 166 1.05 -3.48 11.37
CA GLY A 166 -0.41 -3.40 11.53
C GLY A 166 -1.10 -2.70 10.36
N ILE A 167 -0.41 -2.47 9.24
CA ILE A 167 -1.02 -1.88 8.05
C ILE A 167 -1.97 -2.89 7.43
N THR A 168 -3.26 -2.56 7.43
CA THR A 168 -4.30 -3.36 6.77
C THR A 168 -4.39 -3.03 5.28
N PRO A 169 -4.98 -3.92 4.46
CA PRO A 169 -5.29 -3.63 3.06
C PRO A 169 -6.08 -2.33 2.87
N LEU A 170 -7.00 -2.01 3.79
CA LEU A 170 -7.80 -0.78 3.73
C LEU A 170 -6.95 0.47 4.01
N ILE A 171 -6.04 0.41 4.98
CA ILE A 171 -5.08 1.51 5.23
C ILE A 171 -4.22 1.74 3.99
N ALA A 172 -3.67 0.68 3.39
CA ALA A 172 -2.85 0.76 2.19
C ALA A 172 -3.61 1.34 0.98
N ALA A 173 -4.80 0.82 0.69
CA ALA A 173 -5.65 1.34 -0.39
C ALA A 173 -6.03 2.81 -0.16
N SER A 174 -6.28 3.20 1.08
CA SER A 174 -6.69 4.57 1.42
C SER A 174 -5.56 5.57 1.26
N PHE A 175 -4.35 5.21 1.70
CA PHE A 175 -3.14 5.99 1.47
C PHE A 175 -2.85 6.18 -0.03
N SER A 176 -2.91 5.07 -0.79
CA SER A 176 -2.67 5.09 -2.24
C SER A 176 -3.81 5.68 -3.08
N GLY A 177 -4.96 6.01 -2.48
CA GLY A 177 -6.08 6.63 -3.19
C GLY A 177 -6.93 5.69 -4.04
N GLN A 178 -6.89 4.39 -3.75
CA GLN A 178 -7.52 3.36 -4.57
C GLN A 178 -8.99 3.16 -4.19
N VAL A 179 -9.87 4.05 -4.68
CA VAL A 179 -11.30 4.09 -4.32
C VAL A 179 -12.02 2.77 -4.58
N ASP A 180 -11.81 2.17 -5.75
CA ASP A 180 -12.48 0.91 -6.13
C ASP A 180 -12.01 -0.26 -5.26
N ILE A 181 -10.72 -0.29 -4.90
CA ILE A 181 -10.15 -1.30 -4.01
C ILE A 181 -10.66 -1.10 -2.59
N ALA A 182 -10.65 0.14 -2.07
CA ALA A 182 -11.20 0.44 -0.75
C ALA A 182 -12.67 0.00 -0.66
N ARG A 183 -13.47 0.29 -1.70
CA ARG A 183 -14.88 -0.15 -1.79
C ARG A 183 -15.00 -1.68 -1.81
N LEU A 184 -14.14 -2.37 -2.58
CA LEU A 184 -14.08 -3.83 -2.60
C LEU A 184 -13.81 -4.38 -1.19
N LEU A 185 -12.77 -3.90 -0.51
CA LEU A 185 -12.37 -4.34 0.82
C LEU A 185 -13.49 -4.13 1.85
N LEU A 186 -14.07 -2.93 1.88
CA LEU A 186 -15.16 -2.59 2.79
C LEU A 186 -16.39 -3.49 2.55
N SER A 187 -16.76 -3.73 1.28
CA SER A 187 -17.86 -4.63 0.93
C SER A 187 -17.64 -6.09 1.35
N HIS A 188 -16.40 -6.48 1.64
CA HIS A 188 -16.01 -7.80 2.12
C HIS A 188 -15.65 -7.81 3.62
N GLY A 189 -15.99 -6.75 4.36
CA GLY A 189 -15.88 -6.71 5.82
C GLY A 189 -14.56 -6.15 6.35
N ALA A 190 -13.87 -5.30 5.59
CA ALA A 190 -12.75 -4.54 6.13
C ALA A 190 -13.21 -3.62 7.28
N ILE A 191 -12.42 -3.57 8.36
CA ILE A 191 -12.74 -2.76 9.54
C ILE A 191 -12.34 -1.30 9.28
N VAL A 192 -13.35 -0.43 9.17
CA VAL A 192 -13.23 0.97 8.73
C VAL A 192 -12.23 1.78 9.59
N ASP A 193 -12.39 1.69 10.91
CA ASP A 193 -11.68 2.51 11.90
C ASP A 193 -10.51 1.75 12.57
N GLN A 194 -10.07 0.63 11.97
CA GLN A 194 -8.92 -0.11 12.50
C GLN A 194 -7.64 0.70 12.35
N THR A 195 -6.88 0.77 13.43
CA THR A 195 -5.55 1.36 13.42
C THR A 195 -4.46 0.34 13.14
N ASP A 196 -3.31 0.82 12.70
CA ASP A 196 -2.06 0.10 12.75
C ASP A 196 -1.64 -0.18 14.21
N PHE A 197 -0.58 -0.97 14.39
CA PHE A 197 -0.15 -1.37 15.74
C PHE A 197 0.45 -0.23 16.55
N SER A 198 0.93 0.83 15.88
CA SER A 198 1.38 2.04 16.55
C SER A 198 0.22 2.93 17.01
N GLY A 199 -0.98 2.72 16.47
CA GLY A 199 -2.14 3.59 16.69
C GLY A 199 -2.01 4.95 15.98
N THR A 200 -1.09 5.11 15.03
CA THR A 200 -0.85 6.39 14.33
C THR A 200 -1.52 6.46 12.97
N ARG A 201 -1.82 5.30 12.36
CA ARG A 201 -2.41 5.21 11.03
C ARG A 201 -3.73 4.46 11.07
N PHE A 202 -4.72 4.98 10.37
CA PHE A 202 -5.96 4.31 9.99
C PHE A 202 -6.42 4.88 8.64
N ALA A 203 -7.41 4.25 8.03
CA ALA A 203 -7.82 4.51 6.65
C ALA A 203 -8.05 6.01 6.37
N LEU A 204 -8.83 6.68 7.23
CA LEU A 204 -9.17 8.09 7.05
C LEU A 204 -7.96 9.03 7.22
N ILE A 205 -7.07 8.79 8.19
CA ILE A 205 -5.82 9.56 8.31
C ILE A 205 -4.91 9.36 7.09
N GLY A 206 -4.77 8.14 6.59
CA GLY A 206 -3.96 7.86 5.41
C GLY A 206 -4.48 8.59 4.16
N ALA A 207 -5.80 8.54 3.93
CA ALA A 207 -6.44 9.28 2.85
C ALA A 207 -6.30 10.80 3.02
N ALA A 208 -6.38 11.30 4.25
CA ALA A 208 -6.24 12.72 4.56
C ALA A 208 -4.81 13.26 4.34
N ILE A 209 -3.78 12.48 4.67
CA ILE A 209 -2.36 12.85 4.42
C ILE A 209 -2.09 12.97 2.90
N GLU A 210 -2.63 12.05 2.11
CA GLU A 210 -2.31 11.91 0.68
C GLU A 210 -3.31 12.62 -0.25
N ALA A 211 -4.13 13.54 0.27
CA ALA A 211 -5.16 14.27 -0.47
C ALA A 211 -6.18 13.38 -1.22
N ARG A 212 -6.51 12.20 -0.67
CA ARG A 212 -7.41 11.23 -1.32
C ARG A 212 -8.87 11.52 -1.01
N LEU A 213 -9.35 12.68 -1.48
CA LEU A 213 -10.71 13.17 -1.18
C LEU A 213 -11.81 12.14 -1.46
N GLU A 214 -11.74 11.42 -2.59
CA GLU A 214 -12.75 10.42 -2.94
C GLU A 214 -12.72 9.19 -2.02
N VAL A 215 -11.56 8.85 -1.45
CA VAL A 215 -11.50 7.83 -0.40
C VAL A 215 -12.07 8.37 0.91
N CYS A 216 -11.78 9.63 1.28
CA CYS A 216 -12.40 10.26 2.44
C CYS A 216 -13.94 10.27 2.33
N ARG A 217 -14.48 10.57 1.14
CA ARG A 217 -15.91 10.47 0.82
C ARG A 217 -16.42 9.06 1.04
N LEU A 218 -15.80 8.07 0.41
CA LEU A 218 -16.19 6.67 0.57
C LEU A 218 -16.24 6.27 2.05
N LEU A 219 -15.17 6.53 2.81
CA LEU A 219 -15.06 6.13 4.21
C LEU A 219 -16.12 6.80 5.09
N VAL A 220 -16.33 8.11 4.96
CA VAL A 220 -17.23 8.87 5.84
C VAL A 220 -18.69 8.81 5.38
N ASP A 221 -18.98 8.99 4.09
CA ASP A 221 -20.36 8.98 3.57
C ASP A 221 -20.98 7.59 3.53
N GLU A 222 -20.22 6.62 3.02
CA GLU A 222 -20.77 5.33 2.65
C GLU A 222 -20.53 4.27 3.73
N TRP A 223 -19.48 4.44 4.53
CA TRP A 223 -19.03 3.46 5.53
C TRP A 223 -18.96 4.00 6.96
N ALA A 224 -19.41 5.24 7.17
CA ALA A 224 -19.58 5.85 8.49
C ALA A 224 -18.31 5.85 9.36
N ALA A 225 -17.13 6.02 8.76
CA ALA A 225 -15.87 6.21 9.48
C ALA A 225 -15.97 7.35 10.50
N ASP A 226 -15.37 7.17 11.67
CA ASP A 226 -15.33 8.22 12.69
C ASP A 226 -14.41 9.38 12.23
N VAL A 227 -15.04 10.47 11.81
CA VAL A 227 -14.35 11.68 11.33
C VAL A 227 -13.45 12.32 12.39
N ASN A 228 -13.71 12.06 13.68
CA ASN A 228 -12.95 12.59 14.81
C ASN A 228 -12.10 11.52 15.51
N GLN A 229 -11.91 10.33 14.90
CA GLN A 229 -11.00 9.34 15.44
C GLN A 229 -9.62 9.95 15.66
N GLU A 230 -9.07 9.70 16.84
CA GLU A 230 -7.76 10.16 17.24
C GLU A 230 -6.72 9.04 17.06
N ALA A 231 -5.58 9.40 16.49
CA ALA A 231 -4.36 8.62 16.62
C ALA A 231 -3.85 8.67 18.07
N VAL A 232 -2.87 7.83 18.40
CA VAL A 232 -2.28 7.74 19.74
C VAL A 232 -1.67 9.06 20.23
N ASP A 233 -1.21 9.91 19.31
CA ASP A 233 -0.68 11.25 19.58
C ASP A 233 -1.78 12.33 19.61
N GLY A 234 -3.06 11.93 19.63
CA GLY A 234 -4.20 12.84 19.59
C GLY A 234 -4.41 13.47 18.21
N THR A 235 -3.64 13.11 17.18
CA THR A 235 -3.85 13.68 15.84
C THR A 235 -5.12 13.13 15.20
N THR A 236 -5.89 13.98 14.52
CA THR A 236 -7.05 13.58 13.71
C THR A 236 -6.76 13.74 12.21
N ALA A 237 -7.64 13.18 11.37
CA ALA A 237 -7.58 13.38 9.92
C ALA A 237 -7.59 14.87 9.52
N LEU A 238 -8.33 15.71 10.25
CA LEU A 238 -8.36 17.16 10.02
C LEU A 238 -7.01 17.81 10.30
N ILE A 239 -6.33 17.44 11.40
CA ILE A 239 -5.00 17.96 11.73
C ILE A 239 -4.00 17.54 10.65
N ARG A 240 -3.97 16.26 10.23
CA ARG A 240 -3.05 15.80 9.16
C ARG A 240 -3.32 16.47 7.81
N ALA A 241 -4.58 16.60 7.39
CA ALA A 241 -4.91 17.31 6.15
C ALA A 241 -4.49 18.79 6.21
N SER A 242 -4.57 19.41 7.40
CA SER A 242 -4.13 20.80 7.62
C SER A 242 -2.60 20.93 7.63
N ASP A 243 -1.91 19.99 8.27
CA ASP A 243 -0.45 19.88 8.33
C ASP A 243 0.15 19.72 6.92
N GLU A 244 -0.57 19.05 6.02
CA GLU A 244 -0.17 18.87 4.61
C GLU A 244 -0.70 19.94 3.64
N GLY A 245 -1.73 20.70 4.03
CA GLY A 245 -2.28 21.81 3.26
C GLY A 245 -3.40 21.45 2.27
N HIS A 246 -4.10 20.33 2.47
CA HIS A 246 -5.16 19.84 1.58
C HIS A 246 -6.51 20.47 1.91
N VAL A 247 -6.77 21.66 1.33
CA VAL A 247 -7.95 22.51 1.62
C VAL A 247 -9.28 21.81 1.32
N ASP A 248 -9.34 21.04 0.24
CA ASP A 248 -10.52 20.29 -0.19
C ASP A 248 -10.89 19.19 0.80
N VAL A 249 -9.90 18.43 1.29
CA VAL A 249 -10.08 17.44 2.35
C VAL A 249 -10.50 18.10 3.65
N VAL A 250 -9.87 19.21 4.04
CA VAL A 250 -10.26 19.97 5.25
C VAL A 250 -11.71 20.42 5.19
N ASN A 251 -12.14 21.01 4.06
CA ASN A 251 -13.54 21.43 3.89
C ASN A 251 -14.50 20.25 4.01
N PHE A 252 -14.19 19.15 3.33
CA PHE A 252 -14.98 17.94 3.41
C PHE A 252 -15.12 17.42 4.86
N LEU A 253 -14.01 17.31 5.59
CA LEU A 253 -14.02 16.84 6.99
C LEU A 253 -14.84 17.77 7.89
N ILE A 254 -14.70 19.08 7.74
CA ILE A 254 -15.48 20.08 8.50
C ILE A 254 -16.98 19.98 8.19
N GLU A 255 -17.36 19.84 6.92
CA GLU A 255 -18.76 19.62 6.51
C GLU A 255 -19.36 18.36 7.14
N ARG A 256 -18.52 17.40 7.56
CA ARG A 256 -18.91 16.15 8.24
C ARG A 256 -18.75 16.17 9.74
N GLY A 257 -18.48 17.33 10.32
CA GLY A 257 -18.43 17.50 11.78
C GLY A 257 -17.08 17.18 12.40
N ALA A 258 -15.99 17.26 11.63
CA ALA A 258 -14.65 17.29 12.21
C ALA A 258 -14.51 18.49 13.17
N ASN A 259 -13.92 18.25 14.34
CA ASN A 259 -13.72 19.28 15.35
C ASN A 259 -12.56 20.20 14.97
N LEU A 260 -12.87 21.38 14.41
CA LEU A 260 -11.91 22.43 14.05
C LEU A 260 -11.00 22.89 15.21
N HIS A 261 -11.43 22.69 16.45
CA HIS A 261 -10.73 23.15 17.65
C HIS A 261 -10.05 22.02 18.42
N HIS A 262 -10.02 20.81 17.86
CA HIS A 262 -9.26 19.72 18.43
C HIS A 262 -7.77 20.05 18.48
N THR A 263 -7.10 19.48 19.48
CA THR A 263 -5.65 19.61 19.66
C THR A 263 -5.04 18.24 19.87
N ASP A 264 -3.85 18.02 19.31
CA ASP A 264 -3.03 16.85 19.61
C ASP A 264 -2.48 16.89 21.05
N ILE A 265 -1.67 15.89 21.42
CA ILE A 265 -1.05 15.80 22.76
C ILE A 265 -0.11 16.96 23.09
N ASP A 266 0.42 17.66 22.08
CA ASP A 266 1.28 18.83 22.24
C ASP A 266 0.46 20.12 22.32
N GLY A 267 -0.88 20.02 22.30
CA GLY A 267 -1.79 21.15 22.34
C GLY A 267 -1.87 21.92 21.03
N TYR A 268 -1.37 21.34 19.92
CA TYR A 268 -1.40 21.95 18.60
C TYR A 268 -2.72 21.64 17.91
N ASN A 269 -3.39 22.69 17.43
CA ASN A 269 -4.56 22.56 16.57
C ASN A 269 -4.15 22.55 15.08
N SER A 270 -5.13 22.28 14.20
CA SER A 270 -4.95 22.31 12.75
C SER A 270 -4.24 23.55 12.22
N LEU A 271 -4.53 24.74 12.78
CA LEU A 271 -3.92 26.00 12.36
C LEU A 271 -2.44 26.06 12.76
N MET A 272 -2.10 25.65 13.98
CA MET A 272 -0.70 25.61 14.45
C MET A 272 0.14 24.65 13.62
N CYS A 273 -0.39 23.47 13.28
CA CYS A 273 0.27 22.51 12.39
C CYS A 273 0.49 23.08 10.98
N ALA A 274 -0.55 23.67 10.37
CA ALA A 274 -0.44 24.32 9.06
C ALA A 274 0.62 25.43 9.04
N VAL A 275 0.72 26.24 10.11
CA VAL A 275 1.74 27.29 10.24
C VAL A 275 3.13 26.70 10.37
N ARG A 276 3.33 25.72 11.26
CA ARG A 276 4.63 25.07 11.50
C ARG A 276 5.22 24.50 10.20
N ASN A 277 4.37 23.98 9.32
CA ASN A 277 4.78 23.41 8.04
C ASN A 277 4.73 24.41 6.86
N GLY A 278 4.53 25.70 7.11
CA GLY A 278 4.57 26.74 6.07
C GLY A 278 3.40 26.69 5.08
N LYS A 279 2.26 26.07 5.44
CA LYS A 279 1.08 25.93 4.58
C LYS A 279 0.23 27.21 4.62
N THR A 280 0.72 28.31 4.02
CA THR A 280 0.11 29.64 4.12
C THR A 280 -1.36 29.71 3.68
N GLU A 281 -1.69 29.11 2.54
CA GLU A 281 -3.07 29.10 2.03
C GLU A 281 -4.01 28.31 2.96
N MET A 282 -3.52 27.21 3.55
CA MET A 282 -4.28 26.47 4.55
C MET A 282 -4.46 27.29 5.84
N ALA A 283 -3.43 27.97 6.32
CA ALA A 283 -3.54 28.84 7.50
C ALA A 283 -4.56 29.98 7.26
N ARG A 284 -4.52 30.62 6.09
CA ARG A 284 -5.52 31.61 5.66
C ARG A 284 -6.93 31.04 5.69
N HIS A 285 -7.11 29.85 5.11
CA HIS A 285 -8.38 29.15 5.04
C HIS A 285 -8.92 28.80 6.44
N LEU A 286 -8.09 28.19 7.29
CA LEU A 286 -8.44 27.83 8.66
C LEU A 286 -8.86 29.05 9.49
N VAL A 287 -8.15 30.18 9.36
CA VAL A 287 -8.54 31.45 9.98
C VAL A 287 -9.90 31.93 9.46
N ALA A 288 -10.13 31.85 8.15
CA ALA A 288 -11.39 32.27 7.53
C ALA A 288 -12.59 31.43 8.00
N ILE A 289 -12.40 30.13 8.25
CA ILE A 289 -13.44 29.24 8.79
C ILE A 289 -13.52 29.25 10.33
N GLY A 290 -12.76 30.12 11.00
CA GLY A 290 -12.90 30.39 12.43
C GLY A 290 -12.00 29.58 13.37
N ALA A 291 -10.86 29.05 12.89
CA ALA A 291 -9.89 28.37 13.75
C ALA A 291 -9.40 29.27 14.90
N ARG A 292 -9.11 28.66 16.06
CA ARG A 292 -8.58 29.38 17.22
C ARG A 292 -7.13 29.79 16.98
N THR A 293 -6.89 31.10 16.91
CA THR A 293 -5.57 31.72 16.71
C THR A 293 -4.80 31.94 18.01
N ASP A 294 -5.47 31.83 19.15
CA ASP A 294 -4.96 32.09 20.50
C ASP A 294 -4.63 30.81 21.29
N GLN A 295 -4.83 29.63 20.69
CA GLN A 295 -4.41 28.34 21.25
C GLN A 295 -2.90 28.36 21.52
N ILE A 296 -2.52 27.84 22.69
CA ILE A 296 -1.13 27.77 23.15
C ILE A 296 -0.74 26.29 23.24
N GLY A 297 0.33 25.91 22.56
CA GLY A 297 0.91 24.58 22.65
C GLY A 297 1.61 24.34 24.00
N THR A 298 2.02 23.11 24.26
CA THR A 298 2.79 22.74 25.46
C THR A 298 4.16 23.43 25.52
N ASP A 299 4.67 23.89 24.38
CA ASP A 299 5.90 24.68 24.25
C ASP A 299 5.69 26.18 24.54
N GLY A 300 4.47 26.61 24.82
CA GLY A 300 4.12 27.99 25.13
C GLY A 300 3.87 28.88 23.90
N LYS A 301 3.86 28.32 22.68
CA LYS A 301 3.71 29.08 21.45
C LYS A 301 2.29 29.05 20.91
N ARG A 302 1.90 30.12 20.24
CA ARG A 302 0.69 30.24 19.42
C ARG A 302 1.03 30.15 17.94
N ALA A 303 0.00 30.03 17.10
CA ALA A 303 0.14 30.07 15.65
C ALA A 303 0.97 31.27 15.14
N ARG A 304 0.76 32.48 15.70
CA ARG A 304 1.54 33.66 15.31
C ARG A 304 3.02 33.55 15.69
N ASP A 305 3.33 32.97 16.85
CA ASP A 305 4.70 32.90 17.37
C ASP A 305 5.51 31.91 16.50
N LEU A 306 4.87 30.82 16.06
CA LEU A 306 5.43 29.87 15.09
C LEU A 306 5.69 30.52 13.72
N ALA A 307 4.80 31.40 13.26
CA ALA A 307 4.98 32.14 12.00
C ALA A 307 6.12 33.16 12.07
N GLU A 308 6.28 33.82 13.22
CA GLU A 308 7.38 34.75 13.50
C GLU A 308 8.74 34.01 13.52
N GLU A 309 8.82 32.87 14.19
CA GLU A 309 10.03 32.04 14.22
C GLU A 309 10.43 31.49 12.85
N SER A 310 9.43 31.23 12.00
CA SER A 310 9.65 30.74 10.63
C SER A 310 9.86 31.87 9.62
N GLU A 311 9.82 33.14 10.06
CA GLU A 311 9.96 34.35 9.25
C GLU A 311 8.97 34.45 8.06
N ILE A 312 7.76 33.89 8.19
CA ILE A 312 6.75 33.87 7.12
C ILE A 312 5.87 35.13 7.19
N ALA A 313 6.33 36.20 6.54
CA ALA A 313 5.66 37.52 6.56
C ALA A 313 4.16 37.46 6.21
N GLU A 314 3.78 36.66 5.22
CA GLU A 314 2.39 36.52 4.79
C GLU A 314 1.48 35.91 5.88
N MET A 315 1.99 34.97 6.68
CA MET A 315 1.25 34.39 7.81
C MET A 315 1.09 35.39 8.95
N ILE A 316 2.11 36.21 9.21
CA ILE A 316 2.03 37.27 10.22
C ILE A 316 0.93 38.27 9.83
N ASP A 317 0.84 38.64 8.55
CA ASP A 317 -0.19 39.55 8.04
C ASP A 317 -1.60 38.92 8.12
N ILE A 318 -1.73 37.60 7.89
CA ILE A 318 -2.99 36.87 8.12
C ILE A 318 -3.45 37.03 9.57
N PHE A 319 -2.55 36.85 10.55
CA PHE A 319 -2.91 36.97 11.97
C PHE A 319 -3.20 38.41 12.40
N ARG A 320 -2.48 39.40 11.84
CA ARG A 320 -2.77 40.81 12.07
C ARG A 320 -4.17 41.18 11.58
N ALA A 321 -4.48 40.82 10.33
CA ALA A 321 -5.80 41.08 9.74
C ALA A 321 -6.93 40.39 10.53
N ALA A 322 -6.71 39.17 11.01
CA ALA A 322 -7.68 38.45 11.84
C ALA A 322 -7.93 39.12 13.20
N ALA A 323 -6.89 39.69 13.83
CA ALA A 323 -7.02 40.43 15.08
C ALA A 323 -7.82 41.74 14.89
N GLU A 324 -7.51 42.50 13.84
CA GLU A 324 -8.21 43.75 13.50
C GLU A 324 -9.71 43.51 13.21
N GLN A 325 -10.04 42.40 12.54
CA GLN A 325 -11.44 42.04 12.28
C GLN A 325 -12.22 41.75 13.57
N ARG A 326 -11.61 41.06 14.55
CA ARG A 326 -12.26 40.78 15.84
C ARG A 326 -12.54 42.07 16.63
N GLU A 327 -11.55 42.96 16.72
CA GLU A 327 -11.70 44.24 17.43
C GLU A 327 -12.80 45.12 16.82
N ASN A 328 -12.90 45.14 15.48
CA ASN A 328 -13.95 45.89 14.78
C ASN A 328 -15.37 45.34 15.04
N VAL A 329 -15.52 44.00 15.10
CA VAL A 329 -16.81 43.36 15.40
C VAL A 329 -17.24 43.63 16.84
N ASP A 330 -16.32 43.51 17.80
CA ASP A 330 -16.60 43.78 19.22
C ASP A 330 -16.93 45.27 19.46
N GLY A 331 -16.25 46.18 18.75
CA GLY A 331 -16.56 47.61 18.76
C GLY A 331 -17.98 47.93 18.27
N GLN A 332 -18.39 47.35 17.14
CA GLN A 332 -19.72 47.57 16.56
C GLN A 332 -20.85 46.97 17.44
N GLN A 333 -20.62 45.82 18.07
CA GLN A 333 -21.59 45.21 18.98
C GLN A 333 -21.78 46.05 20.25
N ASN A 334 -20.71 46.61 20.80
CA ASN A 334 -20.77 47.49 21.96
C ASN A 334 -21.47 48.83 21.65
N GLU A 335 -21.23 49.42 20.49
CA GLU A 335 -21.94 50.63 20.05
C GLU A 335 -23.44 50.38 19.83
N HIS A 336 -23.82 49.24 19.24
CA HIS A 336 -25.22 48.87 19.09
C HIS A 336 -25.93 48.57 20.42
N GLN A 337 -25.22 48.05 21.43
CA GLN A 337 -25.79 47.90 22.78
C GLN A 337 -25.94 49.25 23.50
N GLN A 338 -24.98 50.17 23.32
CA GLN A 338 -25.06 51.51 23.92
C GLN A 338 -26.15 52.40 23.29
N GLN A 339 -26.44 52.24 22.00
CA GLN A 339 -27.52 52.96 21.30
C GLN A 339 -28.93 52.41 21.61
N ARG A 340 -29.04 51.26 22.27
CA ARG A 340 -30.32 50.62 22.68
C ARG A 340 -30.69 50.85 24.15
N MET A 341 -29.85 51.54 24.92
CA MET A 341 -30.12 52.00 26.29
C MET A 341 -30.54 53.47 26.31
#